data_AF-N2A4G7-F1
#
_entry.id   AF-N2A4G7-F1
#
_cell.length_a   1.000
_cell.length_b   1.000
_cell.length_c   1.000
_cell.angle_alpha   90.00
_cell.angle_beta   90.00
_cell.angle_gamma   90.00
#
_symmetry.space_group_name_H-M   'P 1'
#
loop_
_entity.id
_entity.type
_entity.pdbx_description
1 polymer ?
#
loop_
_entity_poly.entity_id
_entity_poly.type
_entity_poly.pdbx_seq_one_letter_code
_entity_poly.pdbx_strand_id
1 'polypeptide(L)'
;MRTKVVCFNCGYRSLFNENKCPSCGNVLDKISILDAIKLDKLSGEQSILKWIENKSGHPISEDGLLLHKKYIEKRKQERVKKEEAYQAKLKAEQEAKLKAMTQKALDKVNNIPKCPICGSTNINKITLTTRAVKTATFGVVGAIDDADKTYKCGNCGSRF
;
A
#
# COMPACT_ATOMS: atom_id res chain seq x y z
N MET A 1 20.18 -8.89 21.61
CA MET A 1 18.79 -8.86 22.12
C MET A 1 18.68 -10.07 23.03
N ARG A 2 18.53 -9.85 24.34
CA ARG A 2 18.78 -10.87 25.35
C ARG A 2 17.54 -11.70 25.69
N THR A 3 17.65 -13.03 25.57
CA THR A 3 16.58 -13.95 26.00
C THR A 3 16.24 -13.72 27.47
N LYS A 4 14.94 -13.65 27.82
CA LYS A 4 14.47 -13.49 29.20
C LYS A 4 13.82 -14.75 29.75
N VAL A 5 13.16 -15.50 28.88
CA VAL A 5 12.46 -16.73 29.23
C VAL A 5 12.73 -17.84 28.24
N VAL A 6 12.74 -19.07 28.73
CA VAL A 6 12.97 -20.29 27.95
C VAL A 6 11.92 -21.34 28.32
N CYS A 7 11.49 -22.12 27.34
CA CYS A 7 10.69 -23.32 27.55
C CYS A 7 11.60 -24.55 27.53
N PHE A 8 11.81 -25.21 28.67
CA PHE A 8 12.60 -26.44 28.72
C PHE A 8 11.91 -27.65 28.07
N ASN A 9 10.60 -27.59 27.82
CA ASN A 9 9.87 -28.67 27.16
C ASN A 9 10.01 -28.67 25.63
N CYS A 10 10.18 -27.50 24.99
CA CYS A 10 10.15 -27.40 23.53
C CYS A 10 11.26 -26.52 22.92
N GLY A 11 12.12 -25.93 23.76
CA GLY A 11 13.21 -25.08 23.30
C GLY A 11 12.83 -23.65 22.89
N TYR A 12 11.57 -23.25 23.08
CA TYR A 12 11.11 -21.88 22.80
C TYR A 12 11.85 -20.85 23.65
N ARG A 13 12.16 -19.70 23.07
CA ARG A 13 12.86 -18.59 23.74
C ARG A 13 12.18 -17.27 23.40
N SER A 14 12.04 -16.40 24.40
CA SER A 14 11.48 -15.06 24.20
C SER A 14 12.31 -13.98 24.90
N LEU A 15 12.31 -12.80 24.31
CA LEU A 15 12.84 -11.56 24.88
C LEU A 15 11.85 -10.90 25.86
N PHE A 16 10.61 -11.39 25.86
CA PHE A 16 9.50 -10.87 26.66
C PHE A 16 9.23 -11.78 27.85
N ASN A 17 8.76 -11.19 28.94
CA ASN A 17 8.40 -11.93 30.15
C ASN A 17 7.02 -12.56 29.96
N GLU A 18 6.98 -13.68 29.25
CA GLU A 18 5.79 -14.48 29.04
C GLU A 18 5.71 -15.58 30.11
N ASN A 19 4.49 -15.94 30.55
CA ASN A 19 4.29 -16.99 31.55
C ASN A 19 4.03 -18.38 30.94
N LYS A 20 3.48 -18.43 29.72
CA LYS A 20 3.15 -19.66 29.01
C LYS A 20 3.80 -19.68 27.63
N CYS A 21 4.32 -20.83 27.25
CA CYS A 21 4.97 -21.05 25.98
C CYS A 21 3.93 -21.05 24.86
N PRO A 22 4.05 -20.15 23.86
CA PRO A 22 3.11 -20.10 22.74
C PRO A 22 3.22 -21.30 21.79
N SER A 23 4.30 -22.08 21.92
CA SER A 23 4.55 -23.25 21.08
C SER A 23 3.94 -24.53 21.66
N CYS A 24 4.08 -24.80 22.96
CA CYS A 24 3.60 -26.05 23.57
C CYS A 24 2.67 -25.86 24.78
N GLY A 25 2.41 -24.62 25.20
CA GLY A 25 1.49 -24.31 26.30
C GLY A 25 2.07 -24.45 27.72
N ASN A 26 3.26 -25.05 27.87
CA ASN A 26 3.92 -25.21 29.16
C ASN A 26 4.40 -23.89 29.77
N VAL A 27 4.64 -23.89 31.08
CA VAL A 27 5.16 -22.73 31.80
C VAL A 27 6.56 -22.39 31.30
N LEU A 28 6.84 -21.08 31.22
CA LEU A 28 8.14 -20.56 30.84
C LEU A 28 8.99 -20.25 32.06
N ASP A 29 10.26 -20.61 31.96
CA ASP A 29 11.24 -20.36 33.01
C ASP A 29 12.03 -19.09 32.73
N LYS A 30 12.16 -18.26 33.76
CA LYS A 30 13.02 -17.08 33.72
C LYS A 30 14.47 -17.52 33.82
N ILE A 31 15.30 -16.99 32.93
CA ILE A 31 16.73 -17.28 32.94
C ILE A 31 17.54 -16.14 33.55
N SER A 32 18.66 -16.50 34.17
CA SER A 32 19.59 -15.52 34.74
C SER A 32 20.22 -14.67 33.64
N ILE A 33 20.71 -13.48 34.03
CA ILE A 33 21.41 -12.58 33.10
C ILE A 33 22.62 -13.27 32.44
N LEU A 34 23.38 -14.04 33.23
CA LEU A 34 24.55 -14.76 32.75
C LEU A 34 24.17 -15.84 31.74
N ASP A 35 23.11 -16.59 32.02
CA ASP A 35 22.60 -17.64 31.13
C ASP A 35 22.10 -17.06 29.82
N ALA A 36 21.43 -15.91 29.88
CA ALA A 36 20.97 -15.23 28.70
C ALA A 36 22.12 -14.67 27.83
N ILE A 37 23.20 -14.17 28.44
CA ILE A 37 24.42 -13.78 27.71
C ILE A 37 25.09 -14.99 27.06
N LYS A 38 25.12 -16.14 27.75
CA LYS A 38 25.68 -17.38 27.19
C LYS A 38 24.85 -17.85 25.99
N LEU A 39 23.53 -17.86 26.12
CA LEU A 39 22.61 -18.20 25.03
C LEU A 39 22.77 -17.28 23.81
N ASP A 40 22.91 -15.98 24.01
CA ASP A 40 23.08 -15.01 22.92
C ASP A 40 24.40 -15.23 22.14
N LYS A 41 25.41 -15.85 22.76
CA LYS A 41 26.69 -16.20 22.12
C LYS A 41 26.65 -17.53 21.37
N LEU A 42 25.63 -18.37 21.57
CA LEU A 42 25.49 -19.63 20.87
C LEU A 42 24.93 -19.40 19.47
N SER A 43 25.59 -19.99 18.47
CA SER A 43 25.10 -20.02 17.10
C SER A 43 24.60 -21.42 16.74
N GLY A 44 23.49 -21.46 16.00
CA GLY A 44 22.87 -22.72 15.55
C GLY A 44 21.88 -23.32 16.55
N GLU A 45 20.83 -23.93 16.02
CA GLU A 45 19.74 -24.50 16.83
C GLU A 45 20.22 -25.65 17.73
N GLN A 46 21.11 -26.50 17.21
CA GLN A 46 21.64 -27.67 17.92
C GLN A 46 22.43 -27.30 19.18
N SER A 47 23.27 -26.26 19.12
CA SER A 47 24.06 -25.83 20.27
C SER A 47 23.18 -25.25 21.38
N ILE A 48 22.10 -24.58 20.99
CA ILE A 48 21.13 -24.01 21.92
C ILE A 48 20.29 -25.11 22.56
N LEU A 49 19.80 -26.09 21.80
CA LEU A 49 19.07 -27.23 22.36
C LEU A 49 19.92 -27.99 23.38
N LYS A 50 21.19 -28.28 23.06
CA LYS A 50 22.14 -28.90 24.01
C LYS A 50 22.29 -28.10 25.30
N TRP A 51 22.36 -26.77 25.20
CA TRP A 51 22.42 -25.92 26.39
C TRP A 51 21.14 -26.03 27.25
N ILE A 52 19.97 -26.09 26.61
CA ILE A 52 18.66 -26.22 27.27
C ILE A 52 18.56 -27.58 27.98
N GLU A 53 18.99 -28.66 27.33
CA GLU A 53 19.04 -30.02 27.91
C GLU A 53 19.96 -30.08 29.12
N ASN A 54 21.17 -29.52 29.00
CA ASN A 54 22.12 -29.44 30.11
C ASN A 54 21.57 -28.65 31.31
N LYS A 55 20.72 -27.64 31.05
CA LYS A 55 20.12 -26.80 32.10
C LYS A 55 18.90 -27.43 32.74
N SER A 56 18.08 -28.13 31.97
CA SER A 56 16.90 -28.83 32.45
C SER A 56 17.21 -30.17 33.09
N GLY A 57 18.38 -30.75 32.79
CA GLY A 57 18.80 -32.06 33.28
C GLY A 57 18.07 -33.22 32.59
N HIS A 58 17.30 -32.95 31.54
CA HIS A 58 16.60 -33.95 30.75
C HIS A 58 16.62 -33.57 29.26
N PRO A 59 16.55 -34.55 28.34
CA PRO A 59 16.41 -34.26 26.92
C PRO A 59 15.07 -33.57 26.65
N ILE A 60 15.02 -32.76 25.59
CA ILE A 60 13.78 -32.16 25.13
C ILE A 60 12.93 -33.24 24.47
N SER A 61 11.64 -33.32 24.79
CA SER A 61 10.72 -34.28 24.18
C SER A 61 10.63 -34.07 22.66
N GLU A 62 10.59 -35.16 21.90
CA GLU A 62 10.37 -35.14 20.46
C GLU A 62 9.07 -34.41 20.08
N ASP A 63 8.00 -34.63 20.86
CA ASP A 63 6.73 -33.91 20.71
C ASP A 63 6.90 -32.40 20.92
N GLY A 64 7.73 -32.02 21.90
CA GLY A 64 8.07 -30.62 22.15
C GLY A 64 8.77 -29.98 20.96
N LEU A 65 9.77 -30.66 20.38
CA LEU A 65 10.47 -30.21 19.18
C LEU A 65 9.51 -30.07 17.99
N LEU A 66 8.60 -31.03 17.80
CA LEU A 66 7.62 -30.99 16.72
C LEU A 66 6.64 -29.81 16.88
N LEU A 67 6.14 -29.58 18.10
CA LEU A 67 5.29 -28.42 18.41
C LEU A 67 6.02 -27.10 18.16
N HIS A 68 7.33 -27.04 18.44
CA HIS A 68 8.14 -25.86 18.15
C HIS A 68 8.30 -25.59 16.67
N LYS A 69 8.62 -26.62 15.88
CA LYS A 69 8.70 -26.52 14.42
C LYS A 69 7.38 -26.03 13.82
N LYS A 70 6.26 -26.64 14.21
CA LYS A 70 4.90 -26.23 13.77
C LYS A 70 4.61 -24.76 14.10
N TYR A 71 4.98 -24.32 15.30
CA TYR A 71 4.80 -22.92 15.70
C TYR A 71 5.62 -21.95 14.85
N ILE A 72 6.89 -22.26 14.57
CA ILE A 72 7.76 -21.44 13.71
C ILE A 72 7.18 -21.35 12.30
N GLU A 73 6.77 -22.48 11.72
CA GLU A 73 6.19 -22.56 10.38
C GLU A 73 4.89 -21.75 10.27
N LYS A 74 3.99 -21.90 11.25
CA LYS A 74 2.75 -21.12 11.33
C LYS A 74 3.04 -19.62 11.33
N ARG A 75 3.97 -19.17 12.16
CA ARG A 75 4.37 -17.75 12.21
C ARG A 75 4.99 -17.27 10.90
N LYS A 76 5.78 -18.11 10.22
CA LYS A 76 6.33 -17.80 8.89
C LYS A 76 5.20 -17.62 7.88
N GLN A 77 4.22 -18.53 7.85
CA GLN A 77 3.07 -18.44 6.96
C GLN A 77 2.22 -17.18 7.24
N GLU A 78 1.97 -16.84 8.50
CA GLU A 78 1.24 -15.63 8.88
C GLU A 78 1.96 -14.35 8.41
N ARG A 79 3.30 -14.32 8.48
CA ARG A 79 4.10 -13.20 7.97
C ARG A 79 3.97 -13.07 6.45
N VAL A 80 4.13 -14.17 5.73
CA VAL A 80 3.98 -14.21 4.27
C VAL A 80 2.58 -13.75 3.86
N LYS A 81 1.52 -14.27 4.50
CA LYS A 81 0.13 -13.84 4.24
C LYS A 81 -0.09 -12.35 4.49
N LYS A 82 0.51 -11.79 5.55
CA LYS A 82 0.43 -10.35 5.84
C LYS A 82 1.15 -9.51 4.78
N GLU A 83 2.32 -9.96 4.34
CA GLU A 83 3.09 -9.31 3.27
C GLU A 83 2.32 -9.37 1.94
N GLU A 84 1.78 -10.52 1.56
CA GLU A 84 0.94 -10.69 0.37
C GLU A 84 -0.32 -9.81 0.41
N ALA A 85 -1.01 -9.77 1.55
CA ALA A 85 -2.19 -8.92 1.72
C ALA A 85 -1.83 -7.42 1.62
N TYR A 86 -0.67 -7.02 2.14
CA TYR A 86 -0.18 -5.64 2.00
C TYR A 86 0.14 -5.32 0.54
N GLN A 87 0.85 -6.20 -0.17
CA GLN A 87 1.14 -6.03 -1.59
C GLN A 87 -0.13 -5.99 -2.44
N ALA A 88 -1.11 -6.83 -2.15
CA ALA A 88 -2.40 -6.82 -2.84
C ALA A 88 -3.15 -5.49 -2.65
N LYS A 89 -3.12 -4.92 -1.43
CA LYS A 89 -3.70 -3.59 -1.16
C LYS A 89 -3.01 -2.48 -1.95
N LEU A 90 -1.66 -2.47 -1.97
CA LEU A 90 -0.90 -1.51 -2.75
C LEU A 90 -1.20 -1.62 -4.25
N LYS A 91 -1.26 -2.84 -4.78
CA LYS A 91 -1.59 -3.08 -6.19
C LYS A 91 -3.00 -2.62 -6.52
N ALA A 92 -3.98 -2.92 -5.68
CA ALA A 92 -5.36 -2.45 -5.87
C ALA A 92 -5.46 -0.92 -5.85
N GLU A 93 -4.72 -0.25 -4.96
CA GLU A 93 -4.67 1.23 -4.91
C GLU A 93 -4.03 1.82 -6.17
N GLN A 94 -2.92 1.24 -6.64
CA GLN A 94 -2.26 1.64 -7.88
C GLN A 94 -3.18 1.45 -9.09
N GLU A 95 -3.87 0.32 -9.18
CA GLU A 95 -4.85 0.05 -10.23
C GLU A 95 -6.03 1.02 -10.17
N ALA A 96 -6.54 1.36 -8.98
CA ALA A 96 -7.60 2.35 -8.81
C ALA A 96 -7.16 3.75 -9.23
N LYS A 97 -5.93 4.16 -8.87
CA LYS A 97 -5.33 5.42 -9.31
C LYS A 97 -5.16 5.47 -10.83
N LEU A 98 -4.67 4.39 -11.43
CA LEU A 98 -4.52 4.28 -12.88
C LEU A 98 -5.88 4.39 -13.58
N LYS A 99 -6.89 3.64 -13.12
CA LYS A 99 -8.27 3.71 -13.65
C LYS A 99 -8.87 5.13 -13.53
N ALA A 100 -8.65 5.81 -12.40
CA ALA A 100 -9.12 7.19 -12.22
C ALA A 100 -8.40 8.17 -13.16
N MET A 101 -7.09 7.99 -13.40
CA MET A 101 -6.34 8.80 -14.36
C MET A 101 -6.80 8.55 -15.80
N THR A 102 -7.01 7.29 -16.20
CA THR A 102 -7.49 6.96 -17.54
C THR A 102 -8.90 7.47 -17.78
N GLN A 103 -9.78 7.39 -16.77
CA GLN A 103 -11.13 7.94 -16.88
C GLN A 103 -11.09 9.47 -17.03
N LYS A 104 -10.32 10.18 -16.19
CA LYS A 104 -10.15 11.64 -16.34
C LYS A 104 -9.59 12.04 -17.70
N ALA A 105 -8.66 11.26 -18.24
CA ALA A 105 -8.13 11.51 -19.58
C ALA A 105 -9.20 11.32 -20.67
N LEU A 106 -10.02 10.26 -20.57
CA LEU A 106 -11.13 10.00 -21.47
C LEU A 106 -12.20 11.09 -21.39
N ASP A 107 -12.57 11.50 -20.17
CA ASP A 107 -13.53 12.59 -19.95
C ASP A 107 -13.01 13.91 -20.56
N LYS A 108 -11.70 14.17 -20.46
CA LYS A 108 -11.10 15.37 -21.06
C LYS A 108 -11.16 15.34 -22.60
N VAL A 109 -11.07 14.16 -23.22
CA VAL A 109 -11.24 14.00 -24.67
C VAL A 109 -12.72 14.12 -25.09
N ASN A 110 -13.63 13.55 -24.31
CA ASN A 110 -15.07 13.57 -24.62
C ASN A 110 -15.72 14.93 -24.37
N ASN A 111 -15.24 15.71 -23.40
CA ASN A 111 -15.77 17.04 -23.08
C ASN A 111 -15.16 18.18 -23.92
N ILE A 112 -14.50 17.87 -25.03
CA ILE A 112 -14.03 18.90 -25.96
C ILE A 112 -15.25 19.41 -26.75
N PRO A 113 -15.63 20.69 -26.62
CA PRO A 113 -16.75 21.25 -27.36
C PRO A 113 -16.51 21.11 -28.87
N LYS A 114 -17.57 20.78 -29.61
CA LYS A 114 -17.54 20.64 -31.07
C LYS A 114 -18.42 21.70 -31.70
N CYS A 115 -18.02 22.18 -32.87
CA CYS A 115 -18.84 23.08 -33.66
C CYS A 115 -20.14 22.35 -34.05
N PRO A 116 -21.33 22.90 -33.75
CA PRO A 116 -22.60 22.26 -34.07
C PRO A 116 -22.88 22.21 -35.58
N ILE A 117 -22.16 22.99 -36.39
CA ILE A 117 -22.36 23.05 -37.84
C ILE A 117 -21.46 22.05 -38.59
N CYS A 118 -20.20 21.91 -38.19
CA CYS A 118 -19.23 21.07 -38.93
C CYS A 118 -18.49 20.03 -38.08
N GLY A 119 -18.79 19.93 -36.78
CA GLY A 119 -18.19 18.94 -35.88
C GLY A 119 -16.73 19.22 -35.47
N SER A 120 -16.10 20.28 -35.98
CA SER A 120 -14.70 20.63 -35.67
C SER A 120 -14.51 20.97 -34.19
N THR A 121 -13.41 20.50 -33.59
CA THR A 121 -12.93 20.86 -32.25
C THR A 121 -12.10 22.15 -32.24
N ASN A 122 -11.78 22.71 -33.42
CA ASN A 122 -11.06 23.99 -33.54
C ASN A 122 -12.03 25.15 -33.28
N ILE A 123 -12.18 25.50 -32.01
CA ILE A 123 -13.11 26.53 -31.53
C ILE A 123 -12.34 27.54 -30.68
N ASN A 124 -12.51 28.82 -30.98
CA ASN A 124 -11.91 29.93 -30.25
C ASN A 124 -12.98 30.67 -29.46
N LYS A 125 -12.71 30.98 -28.18
CA LYS A 125 -13.61 31.79 -27.38
C LYS A 125 -13.63 33.22 -27.91
N ILE A 126 -14.82 33.79 -28.10
CA ILE A 126 -14.97 35.19 -28.47
C ILE A 126 -14.71 36.01 -27.20
N THR A 127 -13.54 36.65 -27.12
CA THR A 127 -13.17 37.47 -25.96
C THR A 127 -13.85 38.84 -26.01
N LEU A 128 -13.95 39.49 -24.84
CA LEU A 128 -14.46 40.86 -24.71
C LEU A 128 -13.73 41.85 -25.63
N THR A 129 -12.43 41.66 -25.84
CA THR A 129 -11.63 42.49 -26.75
C THR A 129 -12.11 42.38 -28.19
N THR A 130 -12.38 41.17 -28.69
CA THR A 130 -12.91 40.97 -30.04
C THR A 130 -14.30 41.57 -30.21
N ARG A 131 -15.14 41.51 -29.18
CA ARG A 131 -16.47 42.17 -29.18
C ARG A 131 -16.35 43.69 -29.17
N ALA A 132 -15.43 44.25 -28.37
CA ALA A 132 -15.19 45.68 -28.27
C ALA A 132 -14.68 46.27 -29.59
N VAL A 133 -13.73 45.61 -30.26
CA VAL A 133 -13.24 46.03 -31.58
C VAL A 133 -14.38 46.09 -32.60
N LYS A 134 -15.22 45.06 -32.66
CA LYS A 134 -16.36 45.00 -33.59
C LYS A 134 -17.43 46.06 -33.30
N THR A 135 -17.67 46.34 -32.02
CA THR A 135 -18.56 47.42 -31.59
C THR A 135 -17.98 48.79 -31.97
N ALA A 136 -16.67 48.98 -31.84
CA ALA A 136 -15.99 50.22 -32.24
C ALA A 136 -16.01 50.43 -33.77
N THR A 137 -15.89 49.36 -34.58
CA THR A 137 -15.85 49.48 -36.04
C THR A 137 -17.23 49.51 -36.71
N PHE A 138 -18.24 48.83 -36.15
CA PHE A 138 -19.57 48.69 -36.77
C PHE A 138 -20.71 49.23 -35.90
N GLY A 139 -20.39 49.93 -34.81
CA GLY A 139 -21.38 50.49 -33.89
C GLY A 139 -22.29 49.43 -33.29
N VAL A 140 -23.55 49.79 -33.08
CA VAL A 140 -24.57 48.94 -32.41
C VAL A 140 -24.81 47.64 -33.19
N VAL A 141 -24.71 47.65 -34.52
CA VAL A 141 -24.87 46.45 -35.37
C VAL A 141 -23.77 45.42 -35.08
N GLY A 142 -22.54 45.87 -34.83
CA GLY A 142 -21.42 45.01 -34.45
C GLY A 142 -21.55 44.38 -33.06
N ALA A 143 -22.29 45.03 -32.16
CA ALA A 143 -22.55 44.53 -30.81
C ALA A 143 -23.66 43.45 -30.78
N ILE A 144 -24.67 43.57 -31.65
CA ILE A 144 -25.82 42.64 -31.70
C ILE A 144 -25.41 41.29 -32.31
N ASP A 145 -24.49 41.27 -33.29
CA ASP A 145 -24.08 40.06 -34.03
C ASP A 145 -23.48 38.96 -33.13
N ASP A 146 -22.83 39.36 -32.03
CA ASP A 146 -22.11 38.48 -31.09
C ASP A 146 -22.68 38.49 -29.66
N ALA A 147 -23.82 39.16 -29.41
CA ALA A 147 -24.36 39.37 -28.06
C ALA A 147 -24.52 38.06 -27.28
N ASP A 148 -25.10 37.03 -27.92
CA ASP A 148 -25.34 35.71 -27.35
C ASP A 148 -24.32 34.63 -27.75
N LYS A 149 -23.34 34.95 -28.60
CA LYS A 149 -22.41 33.95 -29.16
C LYS A 149 -21.10 33.90 -28.37
N THR A 150 -20.75 32.73 -27.84
CA THR A 150 -19.61 32.58 -26.93
C THR A 150 -18.34 32.13 -27.66
N TYR A 151 -18.50 31.46 -28.80
CA TYR A 151 -17.44 30.75 -29.49
C TYR A 151 -17.48 30.97 -31.01
N LYS A 152 -16.32 30.89 -31.66
CA LYS A 152 -16.14 30.91 -33.12
C LYS A 152 -15.37 29.68 -33.58
N CYS A 153 -15.90 28.95 -34.56
CA CYS A 153 -15.19 27.85 -35.19
C CYS A 153 -14.07 28.39 -36.09
N GLY A 154 -12.84 27.89 -35.91
CA GLY A 154 -11.69 28.20 -36.76
C GLY A 154 -11.72 27.50 -38.12
N ASN A 155 -12.52 26.43 -38.28
CA ASN A 155 -12.59 25.66 -39.52
C ASN A 155 -13.65 26.20 -40.50
N CYS A 156 -14.91 26.33 -40.07
CA CYS A 156 -16.00 26.82 -40.93
C CYS A 156 -16.37 28.30 -40.69
N GLY A 157 -15.78 28.96 -39.70
CA GLY A 157 -16.04 30.36 -39.39
C GLY A 157 -17.35 30.63 -38.62
N SER A 158 -18.21 29.62 -38.42
CA SER A 158 -19.49 29.77 -37.69
C SER A 158 -19.28 30.28 -36.26
N ARG A 159 -20.19 31.12 -35.77
CA ARG A 159 -20.21 31.60 -34.38
C ARG A 159 -21.47 31.11 -33.66
N PHE A 160 -21.32 30.64 -32.42
CA PHE A 160 -22.38 30.03 -31.60
C PHE A 160 -22.07 30.16 -30.11
#